data_AF-A0A953DYJ6-F1
#
_entry.id   AF-A0A953DYJ6-F1
#
_cell.length_a   1.000
_cell.length_b   1.000
_cell.length_c   1.000
_cell.angle_alpha   90.00
_cell.angle_beta   90.00
_cell.angle_gamma   90.00
#
_symmetry.space_group_name_H-M   'P 1'
#
loop_
_entity.id
_entity.type
_entity.pdbx_description
1 polymer ?
#
loop_
_entity_poly.entity_id
_entity_poly.type
_entity_poly.pdbx_seq_one_letter_code
_entity_poly.pdbx_strand_id
1 'polypeptide(L)'
;MSMRGAVSTGRLLSFLIAGGLACVRVEAAIADIVSIHPVKDNTLYQYDPAEGDLSNARGLHFFAGETALGELRRGVLAFDIAGNVPAGSTITSVSLTLNMSRTPGSTPRAIELHVLLADWGEGTSQASGEEGQG
;
A
#
# COMPACT_ATOMS: atom_id res chain seq x y z
N MET A 1 -97.35 -0.10 -24.62
CA MET A 1 -95.88 -0.31 -24.71
C MET A 1 -95.22 0.74 -23.82
N SER A 2 -95.44 0.68 -22.51
CA SER A 2 -94.74 -0.08 -21.45
C SER A 2 -93.42 0.58 -21.00
N MET A 3 -93.39 0.82 -19.69
CA MET A 3 -92.41 1.55 -18.85
C MET A 3 -91.11 0.77 -18.54
N ARG A 4 -90.21 1.47 -17.81
CA ARG A 4 -89.12 1.03 -16.88
C ARG A 4 -87.71 1.10 -17.49
N GLY A 5 -86.65 1.60 -16.85
CA GLY A 5 -86.42 2.16 -15.52
C GLY A 5 -84.95 1.92 -15.10
N ALA A 6 -84.31 2.92 -14.43
CA ALA A 6 -83.12 2.92 -13.53
C ALA A 6 -81.81 2.21 -14.01
N VAL A 7 -80.57 2.51 -13.58
CA VAL A 7 -79.98 2.91 -12.29
C VAL A 7 -78.62 3.60 -12.57
N SER A 8 -78.29 4.66 -11.82
CA SER A 8 -76.95 5.27 -11.77
C SER A 8 -76.11 4.58 -10.68
N THR A 9 -75.00 3.93 -11.06
CA THR A 9 -74.10 3.23 -10.13
C THR A 9 -72.82 4.06 -9.95
N GLY A 10 -72.61 4.57 -8.74
CA GLY A 10 -71.42 5.36 -8.40
C GLY A 10 -70.14 4.51 -8.28
N ARG A 11 -68.98 5.17 -8.42
CA ARG A 11 -67.70 4.70 -7.89
C ARG A 11 -66.90 5.89 -7.33
N LEU A 12 -66.79 5.90 -6.01
CA LEU A 12 -65.75 6.60 -5.24
C LEU A 12 -64.38 5.88 -5.42
N LEU A 13 -63.34 6.49 -4.84
CA LEU A 13 -62.02 5.94 -4.46
C LEU A 13 -60.92 6.01 -5.56
N SER A 14 -59.69 6.47 -5.33
CA SER A 14 -58.91 6.72 -4.11
C SER A 14 -57.75 7.67 -4.40
N PHE A 15 -57.31 8.48 -3.43
CA PHE A 15 -55.98 9.08 -3.43
C PHE A 15 -54.95 8.03 -3.00
N LEU A 16 -53.98 7.72 -3.86
CA LEU A 16 -52.80 6.92 -3.50
C LEU A 16 -51.64 7.86 -3.18
N ILE A 17 -51.27 7.94 -1.90
CA ILE A 17 -50.00 8.49 -1.46
C ILE A 17 -48.96 7.39 -1.68
N ALA A 18 -48.12 7.53 -2.70
CA ALA A 18 -46.99 6.65 -2.91
C ALA A 18 -45.87 7.02 -1.92
N GLY A 19 -45.84 6.35 -0.78
CA GLY A 19 -44.70 6.38 0.14
C GLY A 19 -43.53 5.61 -0.47
N GLY A 20 -42.52 6.32 -0.97
CA GLY A 20 -41.27 5.73 -1.44
C GLY A 20 -40.48 5.14 -0.28
N LEU A 21 -40.33 3.82 -0.25
CA LEU A 21 -39.45 3.12 0.67
C LEU A 21 -37.99 3.37 0.22
N ALA A 22 -37.27 4.28 0.89
CA ALA A 22 -35.84 4.41 0.70
C ALA A 22 -35.15 3.20 1.35
N CYS A 23 -34.70 2.23 0.53
CA CYS A 23 -33.84 1.15 1.02
C CYS A 23 -32.49 1.74 1.43
N VAL A 24 -32.21 1.80 2.73
CA VAL A 24 -30.87 2.04 3.24
C VAL A 24 -30.03 0.80 2.91
N ARG A 25 -29.02 0.96 2.03
CA ARG A 25 -28.01 -0.08 1.83
C ARG A 25 -27.09 -0.06 3.04
N VAL A 26 -27.08 -1.15 3.80
CA VAL A 26 -26.04 -1.42 4.78
C VAL A 26 -24.94 -2.18 4.06
N GLU A 27 -23.85 -1.51 3.73
CA GLU A 27 -22.64 -2.16 3.24
C GLU A 27 -21.89 -2.69 4.46
N ALA A 28 -21.82 -4.02 4.58
CA ALA A 28 -20.99 -4.64 5.60
C ALA A 28 -19.51 -4.32 5.28
N ALA A 29 -18.79 -3.75 6.23
CA ALA A 29 -17.35 -3.57 6.10
C ALA A 29 -16.67 -4.94 6.12
N ILE A 30 -16.09 -5.35 4.98
CA ILE A 30 -15.19 -6.50 4.88
C ILE A 30 -13.79 -6.02 5.24
N ALA A 31 -13.16 -6.71 6.19
CA ALA A 31 -11.71 -6.60 6.38
C ALA A 31 -11.02 -7.50 5.35
N ASP A 32 -10.01 -6.96 4.68
CA ASP A 32 -9.21 -7.68 3.70
C ASP A 32 -7.71 -7.44 3.95
N ILE A 33 -6.86 -8.32 3.43
CA ILE A 33 -5.41 -8.23 3.50
C ILE A 33 -4.85 -8.21 2.08
N VAL A 34 -4.11 -7.15 1.75
CA VAL A 34 -3.33 -7.07 0.51
C VAL A 34 -1.85 -7.27 0.82
N SER A 35 -1.17 -8.07 -0.01
CA SER A 35 0.28 -8.21 0.03
C SER A 35 0.91 -7.33 -1.05
N ILE A 36 1.75 -6.39 -0.63
CA ILE A 36 2.36 -5.38 -1.50
C ILE A 36 3.87 -5.61 -1.51
N HIS A 37 4.44 -5.79 -2.70
CA HIS A 37 5.89 -5.87 -2.88
C HIS A 37 6.45 -4.45 -3.11
N PRO A 38 7.73 -4.20 -2.75
CA PRO A 38 8.38 -2.94 -3.09
C PRO A 38 8.33 -2.70 -4.60
N VAL A 39 8.01 -1.47 -5.01
CA VAL A 39 8.07 -1.03 -6.41
C VAL A 39 9.43 -0.45 -6.78
N LYS A 40 10.26 -0.15 -5.77
CA LYS A 40 11.59 0.40 -5.90
C LYS A 40 12.45 0.02 -4.69
N ASP A 41 13.69 -0.38 -4.91
CA ASP A 41 14.65 -0.63 -3.84
C ASP A 41 16.06 -0.16 -4.20
N ASN A 42 16.84 0.22 -3.18
CA ASN A 42 18.25 0.56 -3.37
C ASN A 42 18.99 0.41 -2.03
N THR A 43 20.31 0.19 -2.10
CA THR A 43 21.19 0.54 -0.98
C THR A 43 21.94 1.81 -1.29
N LEU A 44 21.79 2.84 -0.46
CA LEU A 44 22.63 4.03 -0.51
C LEU A 44 23.88 3.78 0.34
N TYR A 45 25.04 3.89 -0.28
CA TYR A 45 26.32 3.79 0.41
C TYR A 45 26.72 5.15 0.95
N GLN A 46 27.51 5.15 2.01
CA GLN A 46 28.09 6.40 2.49
C GLN A 46 28.89 7.05 1.35
N TYR A 47 28.89 8.38 1.34
CA TYR A 47 29.67 9.15 0.39
C TYR A 47 31.16 8.79 0.49
N ASP A 48 31.77 8.51 -0.67
CA ASP A 48 33.19 8.30 -0.79
C ASP A 48 33.86 9.54 -1.44
N PRO A 49 34.90 10.14 -0.85
CA PRO A 49 35.54 11.33 -1.45
C PRO A 49 36.24 11.10 -2.80
N ALA A 50 36.64 9.87 -3.12
CA ALA A 50 37.30 9.50 -4.36
C ALA A 50 36.31 9.07 -5.46
N GLU A 51 35.20 8.43 -5.08
CA GLU A 51 34.21 7.88 -6.02
C GLU A 51 32.89 8.67 -6.08
N GLY A 52 32.58 9.44 -5.05
CA GLY A 52 31.35 10.22 -4.91
C GLY A 52 30.20 9.42 -4.27
N ASP A 53 28.98 9.65 -4.76
CA ASP A 53 27.79 8.93 -4.32
C ASP A 53 27.71 7.56 -5.01
N LEU A 54 27.61 6.50 -4.20
CA LEU A 54 27.49 5.13 -4.67
C LEU A 54 26.19 4.49 -4.18
N SER A 55 25.64 3.58 -4.99
CA SER A 55 24.43 2.84 -4.63
C SER A 55 24.34 1.47 -5.31
N ASN A 56 23.36 0.66 -4.94
CA ASN A 56 23.12 -0.68 -5.50
C ASN A 56 21.65 -0.96 -5.75
N ALA A 57 21.16 -0.56 -6.93
CA ALA A 57 19.76 -0.73 -7.31
C ALA A 57 19.49 -1.92 -8.24
N ARG A 58 20.55 -2.52 -8.79
CA ARG A 58 20.46 -3.75 -9.60
C ARG A 58 21.02 -4.98 -8.88
N GLY A 59 21.42 -4.81 -7.62
CA GLY A 59 21.88 -5.90 -6.78
C GLY A 59 20.76 -6.86 -6.39
N LEU A 60 21.15 -8.03 -5.89
CA LEU A 60 20.25 -9.05 -5.39
C LEU A 60 19.82 -8.78 -3.95
N HIS A 61 20.53 -7.89 -3.25
CA HIS A 61 20.33 -7.58 -1.85
C HIS A 61 20.31 -6.08 -1.58
N PHE A 62 19.64 -5.69 -0.50
CA PHE A 62 19.79 -4.37 0.08
C PHE A 62 20.34 -4.45 1.50
N PHE A 63 21.07 -3.42 1.92
CA PHE A 63 21.77 -3.41 3.21
C PHE A 63 21.40 -2.20 4.05
N ALA A 64 21.37 -2.38 5.37
CA ALA A 64 21.22 -1.31 6.35
C ALA A 64 22.20 -1.50 7.51
N GLY A 65 22.70 -0.40 8.05
CA GLY A 65 23.60 -0.39 9.20
C GLY A 65 25.04 -0.08 8.81
N GLU A 66 25.99 -0.65 9.57
CA GLU A 66 27.42 -0.37 9.45
C GLU A 66 28.17 -1.66 9.06
N THR A 67 29.07 -1.57 8.08
CA THR A 67 29.93 -2.70 7.68
C THR A 67 31.02 -2.96 8.73
N ALA A 68 31.74 -4.08 8.59
CA ALA A 68 32.89 -4.37 9.46
C ALA A 68 34.04 -3.35 9.31
N LEU A 69 34.04 -2.55 8.25
CA LEU A 69 35.02 -1.49 7.99
C LEU A 69 34.54 -0.12 8.50
N GLY A 70 33.37 -0.04 9.12
CA GLY A 70 32.82 1.20 9.66
C GLY A 70 32.01 2.02 8.65
N GLU A 71 31.62 1.43 7.52
CA GLU A 71 30.95 2.16 6.45
C GLU A 71 29.42 2.04 6.56
N LEU A 72 28.71 3.16 6.36
CA LEU A 72 27.26 3.20 6.50
C LEU A 72 26.54 2.76 5.23
N ARG A 73 25.52 1.92 5.41
CA ARG A 73 24.59 1.43 4.39
C ARG A 73 23.16 1.80 4.78
N ARG A 74 22.40 2.35 3.83
CA ARG A 74 21.01 2.76 4.03
C ARG A 74 20.13 2.07 3.00
N GLY A 75 19.33 1.12 3.45
CA GLY A 75 18.33 0.47 2.63
C GLY A 75 17.13 1.37 2.44
N VAL A 76 16.67 1.51 1.21
CA VAL A 76 15.48 2.31 0.87
C VAL A 76 14.52 1.46 0.05
N LEU A 77 13.24 1.54 0.40
CA LEU A 77 12.16 0.74 -0.20
C LEU A 77 10.97 1.65 -0.47
N ALA A 78 10.39 1.58 -1.66
CA ALA A 78 9.14 2.26 -2.01
C ALA A 78 8.02 1.23 -2.19
N PHE A 79 6.81 1.57 -1.76
CA PHE A 79 5.62 0.75 -1.95
C PHE A 79 4.50 1.62 -2.55
N ASP A 80 3.85 1.13 -3.61
CA ASP A 80 2.65 1.77 -4.14
C ASP A 80 1.41 1.34 -3.35
N ILE A 81 1.17 1.99 -2.21
CA ILE A 81 0.03 1.66 -1.35
C ILE A 81 -1.30 2.08 -1.99
N ALA A 82 -1.35 3.26 -2.62
CA ALA A 82 -2.57 3.81 -3.18
C ALA A 82 -3.06 3.03 -4.42
N GLY A 83 -2.14 2.50 -5.23
CA GLY A 83 -2.47 1.62 -6.36
C GLY A 83 -2.93 0.22 -5.96
N ASN A 84 -2.67 -0.20 -4.71
CA ASN A 84 -2.98 -1.56 -4.23
C ASN A 84 -4.10 -1.62 -3.18
N VAL A 85 -4.45 -0.51 -2.53
CA VAL A 85 -5.53 -0.45 -1.52
C VAL A 85 -6.75 0.27 -2.12
N PRO A 86 -7.96 -0.33 -2.11
CA PRO A 86 -9.16 0.29 -2.68
C PRO A 86 -9.47 1.66 -2.07
N ALA A 87 -9.84 2.63 -2.92
CA ALA A 87 -10.22 3.97 -2.47
C ALA A 87 -11.39 3.92 -1.47
N GLY A 88 -11.29 4.71 -0.39
CA GLY A 88 -12.27 4.70 0.71
C GLY A 88 -11.99 3.66 1.81
N SER A 89 -11.01 2.78 1.62
CA SER A 89 -10.58 1.84 2.67
C SER A 89 -9.92 2.57 3.84
N THR A 90 -10.07 2.02 5.04
CA THR A 90 -9.30 2.42 6.22
C THR A 90 -8.25 1.35 6.50
N ILE A 91 -6.97 1.71 6.48
CA ILE A 91 -5.87 0.80 6.86
C ILE A 91 -5.85 0.70 8.38
N THR A 92 -6.11 -0.50 8.91
CA THR A 92 -6.19 -0.76 10.35
C THR A 92 -4.87 -1.24 10.94
N SER A 93 -4.03 -1.90 10.13
CA SER A 93 -2.69 -2.34 10.51
C SER A 93 -1.80 -2.50 9.27
N VAL A 94 -0.49 -2.47 9.50
CA VAL A 94 0.54 -2.73 8.48
C VAL A 94 1.60 -3.62 9.11
N SER A 95 2.10 -4.59 8.35
CA SER A 95 3.26 -5.40 8.72
C SER A 95 4.29 -5.35 7.59
N LEU A 96 5.55 -5.11 7.93
CA LEU A 96 6.68 -5.26 7.01
C LEU A 96 7.43 -6.54 7.37
N THR A 97 7.59 -7.43 6.38
CA THR A 97 8.39 -8.64 6.53
C THR A 97 9.66 -8.50 5.70
N LEU A 98 10.81 -8.66 6.35
CA LEU A 98 12.13 -8.62 5.72
C LEU A 98 12.85 -9.94 5.95
N ASN A 99 13.65 -10.37 4.98
CA ASN A 99 14.54 -11.52 5.11
C ASN A 99 15.96 -11.05 5.47
N MET A 100 16.45 -11.44 6.65
CA MET A 100 17.84 -11.18 7.04
C MET A 100 18.75 -12.25 6.43
N SER A 101 19.22 -12.02 5.21
CA SER A 101 20.14 -12.95 4.52
C SER A 101 21.57 -12.87 5.03
N ARG A 102 21.96 -11.76 5.67
CA ARG A 102 23.33 -11.52 6.15
C ARG A 102 23.37 -10.53 7.32
N THR A 103 24.12 -10.86 8.37
CA THR A 103 24.39 -9.95 9.49
C THR A 103 25.78 -10.22 10.07
N PRO A 104 26.53 -9.21 10.53
CA PRO A 104 27.79 -9.42 11.21
C PRO A 104 27.55 -9.93 12.65
N GLY A 105 27.97 -11.17 12.89
CA GLY A 105 27.87 -11.84 14.19
C GLY A 105 26.47 -12.38 14.49
N SER A 106 26.25 -12.78 15.76
CA SER A 106 24.99 -13.38 16.22
C SER A 106 24.19 -12.48 17.18
N THR A 107 24.71 -11.30 17.51
CA THR A 107 24.02 -10.37 18.41
C THR A 107 22.84 -9.70 17.69
N PRO A 108 21.64 -9.68 18.30
CA PRO A 108 20.50 -8.95 17.75
C PRO A 108 20.83 -7.47 17.53
N ARG A 109 20.37 -6.93 16.40
CA ARG A 109 20.55 -5.52 16.04
C ARG A 109 19.18 -4.88 15.86
N ALA A 110 19.00 -3.70 16.45
CA ALA A 110 17.82 -2.89 16.18
C ALA A 110 17.92 -2.33 14.75
N ILE A 111 16.83 -2.47 13.99
CA ILE A 111 16.66 -1.82 12.69
C ILE A 111 15.48 -0.88 12.82
N GLU A 112 15.65 0.33 12.33
CA GLU A 112 14.64 1.37 12.38
C GLU A 112 14.15 1.68 10.96
N LEU A 113 12.86 1.99 10.84
CA LEU A 113 12.26 2.47 9.61
C LEU A 113 12.01 3.96 9.73
N HIS A 114 12.43 4.70 8.70
CA HIS A 114 12.31 6.14 8.64
C HIS A 114 11.59 6.53 7.35
N VAL A 115 10.67 7.49 7.43
CA VAL A 115 10.02 8.04 6.23
C VAL A 115 11.02 8.95 5.52
N LEU A 116 11.26 8.67 4.24
CA LEU A 116 12.09 9.52 3.42
C LEU A 116 11.38 10.83 3.09
N LEU A 117 12.11 11.94 3.17
CA LEU A 117 11.59 13.29 2.89
C LEU A 117 11.84 13.73 1.44
N ALA A 118 12.66 12.98 0.70
CA ALA A 118 12.98 13.22 -0.69
C ALA A 118 13.00 11.89 -1.43
N ASP A 119 12.66 11.92 -2.71
CA ASP A 119 12.76 10.75 -3.58
C ASP A 119 14.23 10.42 -3.89
N TRP A 120 14.48 9.18 -4.28
CA TRP A 120 15.79 8.69 -4.72
C TRP A 120 15.71 8.12 -6.14
N GLY A 121 16.84 7.97 -6.81
CA GLY A 121 16.91 7.18 -8.04
C GLY A 121 17.35 5.75 -7.75
N GLU A 122 16.80 4.76 -8.45
CA GLU A 122 17.48 3.46 -8.61
C GLU A 122 18.67 3.60 -9.55
N GLY A 123 18.50 4.33 -10.65
CA GLY A 123 19.51 4.39 -11.70
C GLY A 123 19.81 2.98 -12.26
N THR A 124 21.08 2.74 -12.56
CA THR A 124 21.58 1.46 -13.10
C THR A 124 22.77 0.94 -12.30
N SER A 125 22.95 1.43 -11.06
CA SER A 125 24.12 1.07 -10.26
C SER A 125 24.01 -0.37 -9.77
N GLN A 126 25.13 -1.07 -9.79
CA GLN A 126 25.23 -2.46 -9.37
C GLN A 126 26.54 -2.64 -8.61
N ALA A 127 26.43 -3.01 -7.35
CA ALA A 127 27.57 -3.32 -6.53
C ALA A 127 28.21 -4.64 -6.95
N SER A 128 29.52 -4.75 -6.74
CA SER A 128 30.27 -5.94 -7.09
C SER A 128 30.29 -6.98 -5.95
N GLY A 129 30.66 -8.21 -6.28
CA GLY A 129 30.84 -9.28 -5.30
C GLY A 129 29.58 -9.59 -4.49
N GLU A 130 29.71 -9.57 -3.16
CA GLU A 130 28.60 -9.82 -2.23
C GLU A 130 27.79 -8.54 -1.90
N GLU A 131 28.02 -7.46 -2.67
CA GLU A 131 27.29 -6.20 -2.70
C GLU A 131 27.39 -5.31 -1.44
N GLY A 132 27.66 -5.88 -0.27
CA GLY A 132 27.69 -5.13 1.00
C GLY A 132 28.86 -4.15 1.15
N GLN A 133 29.93 -4.29 0.35
CA GLN A 133 31.07 -3.37 0.32
C GLN A 133 30.87 -2.20 -0.66
N GLY A 134 29.88 -2.31 -1.55
CA GLY A 134 29.80 -1.48 -2.74
C GLY A 134 30.68 -2.01 -3.85
#